data_AF-A0A9P8YE92-F1
#
_entry.id   AF-A0A9P8YE92-F1
#
_cell.length_a   1.000
_cell.length_b   1.000
_cell.length_c   1.000
_cell.angle_alpha   90.00
_cell.angle_beta   90.00
_cell.angle_gamma   90.00
#
_symmetry.space_group_name_H-M   'P 1'
#
loop_
_entity.id
_entity.type
_entity.pdbx_description
1 polymer ?
#
loop_
_entity_poly.entity_id
_entity_poly.type
_entity_poly.pdbx_seq_one_letter_code
_entity_poly.pdbx_strand_id
1 'polypeptide(L)'
;MAAAPPVVDLNTTPGLLRWTDFPDPLRDTPVTQRKKVEIPECRNLLLTMADNNHSFRGEMIQESYTFVRGSVEFVFTRYYHLPDAAMRSLSTASSAAPGHPSPTPQPHQQQPQGPAPTLPPWDDLRPVDPAQKWILSVRLSVVEDNQPDKMQKATDELMGVRAEMERLFDFRVVDRRVFDTRMAALPVGHGIRVP
;
A
#
# COMPACT_ATOMS: atom_id res chain seq x y z
N MET A 1 28.37 -9.92 7.75
CA MET A 1 27.77 -8.59 7.99
C MET A 1 27.02 -8.21 6.72
N ALA A 2 25.70 -8.01 6.80
CA ALA A 2 24.95 -7.44 5.68
C ALA A 2 25.36 -5.98 5.49
N ALA A 3 25.58 -5.54 4.25
CA ALA A 3 25.87 -4.15 3.94
C ALA A 3 24.67 -3.27 4.34
N ALA A 4 24.93 -2.06 4.84
CA ALA A 4 23.88 -1.09 5.11
C ALA A 4 23.10 -0.79 3.81
N PRO A 5 21.75 -0.67 3.87
CA PRO A 5 20.97 -0.42 2.68
C PRO A 5 21.36 0.94 2.06
N PRO A 6 21.44 1.03 0.72
CA PRO A 6 21.77 2.29 0.07
C PRO A 6 20.69 3.34 0.34
N VAL A 7 21.11 4.56 0.66
CA VAL A 7 20.22 5.72 0.74
C VAL A 7 19.78 6.08 -0.67
N VAL A 8 18.47 6.13 -0.88
CA VAL A 8 17.86 6.44 -2.17
C VAL A 8 17.37 7.88 -2.19
N ASP A 9 17.74 8.62 -3.23
CA ASP A 9 17.10 9.89 -3.53
C ASP A 9 15.75 9.62 -4.23
N LEU A 10 14.68 9.77 -3.46
CA LEU A 10 13.31 9.52 -3.88
C LEU A 10 12.81 10.54 -4.93
N ASN A 11 13.47 11.68 -5.12
CA ASN A 11 13.11 12.60 -6.21
C ASN A 11 13.75 12.19 -7.54
N THR A 12 14.91 11.52 -7.53
CA THR A 12 15.53 11.03 -8.77
C THR A 12 15.00 9.67 -9.20
N THR A 13 14.51 8.88 -8.25
CA THR A 13 13.98 7.53 -8.48
C THR A 13 12.60 7.60 -9.16
N PRO A 14 12.40 6.94 -10.31
CA PRO A 14 11.08 6.87 -10.93
C PRO A 14 10.09 6.12 -10.02
N GLY A 15 8.89 6.66 -9.87
CA GLY A 15 7.80 6.04 -9.14
C GLY A 15 6.49 6.03 -9.90
N LEU A 16 5.47 5.40 -9.30
CA LEU A 16 4.11 5.35 -9.82
C LEU A 16 3.22 6.27 -8.98
N LEU A 17 2.60 7.26 -9.62
CA LEU A 17 1.55 8.04 -8.99
C LEU A 17 0.19 7.37 -9.27
N ARG A 18 -0.56 7.08 -8.21
CA ARG A 18 -1.81 6.33 -8.30
C ARG A 18 -2.92 6.99 -7.48
N TRP A 19 -4.05 7.25 -8.12
CA TRP A 19 -5.32 7.55 -7.46
C TRP A 19 -6.27 6.39 -7.65
N THR A 20 -6.96 6.03 -6.58
CA THR A 20 -7.98 4.98 -6.60
C THR A 20 -9.24 5.53 -5.96
N ASP A 21 -10.34 5.50 -6.70
CA ASP A 21 -11.61 6.03 -6.22
C ASP A 21 -12.26 5.09 -5.20
N PHE A 22 -13.21 5.66 -4.45
CA PHE A 22 -14.08 4.90 -3.59
C PHE A 22 -14.92 3.91 -4.43
N PRO A 23 -15.01 2.62 -4.07
CA PRO A 23 -15.72 1.67 -4.89
C PRO A 23 -17.21 1.97 -5.04
N ASP A 24 -17.74 1.62 -6.21
CA ASP A 24 -19.15 1.69 -6.50
C ASP A 24 -19.93 0.80 -5.52
N PRO A 25 -21.17 1.18 -5.14
CA PRO A 25 -22.03 0.30 -4.37
C PRO A 25 -22.20 -1.03 -5.11
N LEU A 26 -22.05 -2.14 -4.38
CA LEU A 26 -22.34 -3.45 -4.94
C LEU A 26 -23.81 -3.49 -5.36
N ARG A 27 -24.03 -3.97 -6.58
CA ARG A 27 -25.37 -4.20 -7.14
C ARG A 27 -25.67 -5.69 -7.03
N ASP A 28 -25.99 -6.32 -8.16
CA ASP A 28 -26.38 -7.73 -8.23
C ASP A 28 -25.18 -8.71 -8.21
N THR A 29 -23.95 -8.19 -8.23
CA THR A 29 -22.72 -9.00 -8.28
C THR A 29 -21.82 -8.75 -7.08
N PRO A 30 -21.06 -9.77 -6.62
CA PRO A 30 -20.09 -9.62 -5.54
C PRO A 30 -18.79 -8.93 -5.99
N VAL A 31 -18.73 -8.45 -7.24
CA VAL A 31 -17.53 -7.84 -7.84
C VAL A 31 -17.46 -6.38 -7.44
N THR A 32 -16.34 -6.00 -6.81
CA THR A 32 -16.06 -4.60 -6.48
C THR A 32 -15.52 -3.87 -7.69
N GLN A 33 -16.21 -2.83 -8.14
CA GLN A 33 -15.79 -1.94 -9.22
C GLN A 33 -15.31 -0.61 -8.65
N ARG A 34 -14.21 -0.09 -9.17
CA ARG A 34 -13.70 1.25 -8.84
C ARG A 34 -12.81 1.80 -9.94
N LYS A 35 -12.79 3.12 -10.09
CA LYS A 35 -11.88 3.81 -11.00
C LYS A 35 -10.48 3.87 -10.41
N LYS A 36 -9.48 3.82 -11.29
CA LYS A 36 -8.07 3.92 -10.94
C LYS A 36 -7.36 4.72 -12.02
N VAL A 37 -6.54 5.68 -11.60
CA VAL A 37 -5.63 6.44 -12.47
C VAL A 37 -4.21 6.12 -12.04
N GLU A 38 -3.38 5.74 -13.00
CA GLU A 38 -1.97 5.39 -12.80
C GLU A 38 -1.10 6.17 -13.78
N ILE A 39 -0.11 6.88 -13.25
CA ILE A 39 0.88 7.63 -14.02
C ILE A 39 2.25 7.03 -13.67
N PRO A 40 2.81 6.18 -14.54
CA PRO A 40 4.08 5.51 -14.27
C PRO A 40 5.29 6.43 -14.52
N GLU A 41 6.46 5.99 -14.07
CA GLU A 41 7.76 6.62 -14.33
C GLU A 41 7.87 8.11 -13.95
N CYS A 42 7.10 8.55 -12.95
CA CYS A 42 7.17 9.91 -12.46
C CYS A 42 8.44 10.13 -11.65
N ARG A 43 9.22 11.16 -12.01
CA ARG A 43 10.35 11.67 -11.23
C ARG A 43 9.93 12.91 -10.45
N ASN A 44 10.73 13.30 -9.46
CA ASN A 44 10.48 14.42 -8.56
C ASN A 44 9.13 14.34 -7.86
N LEU A 45 8.65 13.12 -7.59
CA LEU A 45 7.30 12.89 -7.07
C LEU A 45 7.06 13.63 -5.76
N LEU A 46 8.01 13.62 -4.83
CA LEU A 46 7.82 14.28 -3.53
C LEU A 46 7.68 15.79 -3.68
N LEU A 47 8.50 16.41 -4.53
CA LEU A 47 8.41 17.84 -4.84
C LEU A 47 7.12 18.17 -5.57
N THR A 48 6.76 17.39 -6.60
CA THR A 48 5.53 17.59 -7.36
C THR A 48 4.30 17.50 -6.46
N MET A 49 4.27 16.54 -5.53
CA MET A 49 3.17 16.43 -4.57
C MET A 49 3.11 17.66 -3.64
N ALA A 50 4.25 18.14 -3.14
CA ALA A 50 4.32 19.34 -2.31
C ALA A 50 3.86 20.61 -3.06
N ASP A 51 4.31 20.79 -4.30
CA ASP A 51 3.94 21.91 -5.18
C ASP A 51 2.44 21.91 -5.54
N ASN A 52 1.78 20.75 -5.48
CA ASN A 52 0.34 20.58 -5.66
C ASN A 52 -0.44 20.57 -4.33
N ASN A 53 0.14 21.14 -3.27
CA ASN A 53 -0.47 21.28 -1.94
C ASN A 53 -0.84 19.94 -1.26
N HIS A 54 -0.17 18.84 -1.62
CA HIS A 54 -0.28 17.58 -0.91
C HIS A 54 0.77 17.50 0.20
N SER A 55 0.39 16.89 1.33
CA SER A 55 1.28 16.61 2.44
C SER A 55 1.45 15.11 2.65
N PHE A 56 2.64 14.72 3.11
CA PHE A 56 2.90 13.34 3.49
C PHE A 56 1.99 12.92 4.65
N ARG A 57 1.33 11.76 4.51
CA ARG A 57 0.40 11.21 5.50
C ARG A 57 0.90 9.94 6.17
N GLY A 58 1.72 9.16 5.47
CA GLY A 58 2.19 7.89 5.97
C GLY A 58 2.82 7.07 4.86
N GLU A 59 3.44 5.97 5.27
CA GLU A 59 4.15 5.03 4.41
C GLU A 59 3.91 3.61 4.90
N MET A 60 3.94 2.66 3.98
CA MET A 60 3.82 1.23 4.25
C MET A 60 4.57 0.44 3.18
N ILE A 61 4.96 -0.78 3.52
CA ILE A 61 5.54 -1.72 2.55
C ILE A 61 4.47 -2.72 2.16
N GLN A 62 4.28 -2.88 0.86
CA GLN A 62 3.45 -3.93 0.28
C GLN A 62 4.36 -4.99 -0.31
N GLU A 63 4.24 -6.21 0.16
CA GLU A 63 4.82 -7.40 -0.48
C GLU A 63 3.74 -8.01 -1.38
N SER A 64 4.10 -8.33 -2.63
CA SER A 64 3.13 -8.89 -3.57
C SER A 64 3.72 -9.86 -4.60
N TYR A 65 2.94 -10.91 -4.89
CA TYR A 65 3.15 -11.81 -6.02
C TYR A 65 2.00 -11.66 -7.00
N THR A 66 2.32 -11.41 -8.27
CA THR A 66 1.33 -11.22 -9.34
C THR A 66 1.49 -12.31 -10.39
N PHE A 67 0.39 -13.00 -10.69
CA PHE A 67 0.28 -13.96 -11.78
C PHE A 67 -0.76 -13.47 -12.78
N VAL A 68 -0.50 -13.65 -14.08
CA VAL A 68 -1.40 -13.15 -15.15
C VAL A 68 -1.85 -14.32 -16.00
N ARG A 69 -3.17 -14.43 -16.23
CA ARG A 69 -3.79 -15.40 -17.15
C ARG A 69 -4.76 -14.66 -18.06
N GLY A 70 -4.36 -14.43 -19.31
CA GLY A 70 -5.15 -13.60 -20.24
C GLY A 70 -5.25 -12.16 -19.72
N SER A 71 -6.47 -11.68 -19.54
CA SER A 71 -6.79 -10.34 -18.98
C SER A 71 -6.89 -10.31 -17.45
N VAL A 72 -6.81 -11.45 -16.77
CA VAL A 72 -7.00 -11.56 -15.33
C VAL A 72 -5.67 -11.59 -14.60
N GLU A 73 -5.56 -10.74 -13.57
CA GLU A 73 -4.45 -10.71 -12.62
C GLU A 73 -4.84 -11.37 -11.31
N PHE A 74 -3.98 -12.25 -10.81
CA PHE A 74 -4.07 -12.88 -9.50
C PHE A 74 -2.96 -12.28 -8.64
N VAL A 75 -3.34 -11.47 -7.66
CA VAL A 75 -2.40 -10.70 -6.85
C VAL A 75 -2.51 -11.15 -5.41
N PHE A 76 -1.47 -11.82 -4.90
CA PHE A 76 -1.31 -12.06 -3.48
C PHE A 76 -0.62 -10.86 -2.85
N THR A 77 -1.20 -10.29 -1.82
CA THR A 77 -0.64 -9.13 -1.12
C THR A 77 -0.59 -9.32 0.39
N ARG A 78 0.45 -8.75 1.01
CA ARG A 78 0.60 -8.55 2.45
C ARG A 78 1.17 -7.16 2.68
N TYR A 79 0.80 -6.53 3.79
CA TYR A 79 1.22 -5.18 4.13
C TYR A 79 1.99 -5.16 5.45
N TYR A 80 2.91 -4.19 5.55
CA TYR A 80 3.76 -3.97 6.69
C TYR A 80 3.84 -2.49 7.05
N HIS A 81 3.81 -2.21 8.34
CA HIS A 81 4.21 -0.92 8.87
C HIS A 81 5.73 -0.83 8.96
N LEU A 82 6.27 0.34 8.63
CA LEU A 82 7.65 0.68 8.93
C LEU A 82 7.80 0.98 10.44
N PRO A 83 9.00 0.79 11.02
CA PRO A 83 9.29 1.23 12.38
C PRO A 83 9.02 2.73 12.57
N ASP A 84 8.62 3.10 13.78
CA ASP A 84 8.40 4.49 14.15
C ASP A 84 9.60 5.38 13.77
N ALA A 85 9.31 6.61 13.36
CA ALA A 85 10.36 7.58 12.98
C ALA A 85 11.40 7.79 14.09
N ALA A 86 11.00 7.72 15.36
CA ALA A 86 11.90 7.78 16.52
C ALA A 86 12.83 6.56 16.63
N MET A 87 12.37 5.38 16.21
CA MET A 87 13.19 4.16 16.19
C MET A 87 14.17 4.19 14.99
N ARG A 88 13.76 4.83 13.87
CA ARG A 88 14.62 5.06 12.70
C ARG A 88 15.78 6.04 12.96
N SER A 89 15.57 7.05 13.79
CA SER A 89 16.64 7.99 14.18
C SER A 89 17.63 7.36 15.17
N LEU A 90 17.22 6.38 15.98
CA LEU A 90 18.12 5.63 16.87
C LEU A 90 18.99 4.62 16.12
N SER A 91 18.48 3.96 15.07
CA SER A 91 19.27 3.00 14.27
C SER A 91 20.38 3.67 13.46
N THR A 92 20.15 4.90 12.99
CA THR A 92 21.14 5.71 12.25
C THR A 92 22.14 6.46 13.14
N ALA A 93 21.84 6.63 14.43
CA ALA A 93 22.73 7.31 15.38
C ALA A 93 23.89 6.44 15.90
N SER A 94 23.87 5.13 15.65
CA SER A 94 24.92 4.20 16.12
C SER A 94 26.26 4.31 15.38
N SER A 95 26.39 5.25 14.43
CA SER A 95 27.63 5.61 13.73
C SER A 95 28.22 6.99 14.11
N ALA A 96 27.68 7.69 15.11
CA ALA A 96 28.24 8.97 15.56
C ALA A 96 29.19 8.79 16.77
N ALA A 97 30.43 9.24 16.60
CA ALA A 97 31.50 9.22 17.59
C ALA A 97 31.12 9.91 18.93
N PRO A 98 31.72 9.50 20.07
CA PRO A 98 31.39 10.01 21.37
C PRO A 98 31.98 11.41 21.59
N GLY A 99 31.13 12.41 21.77
CA GLY A 99 31.53 13.68 22.35
C GLY A 99 30.80 14.88 21.79
N HIS A 100 29.57 15.14 22.24
CA HIS A 100 29.06 16.50 22.52
C HIS A 100 27.74 16.40 23.31
N PRO A 101 27.45 17.35 24.22
CA PRO A 101 26.40 17.20 25.22
C PRO A 101 25.00 17.44 24.65
N SER A 102 24.05 16.71 25.23
CA SER A 102 22.64 16.57 24.86
C SER A 102 21.86 17.88 24.74
N PRO A 103 20.96 18.00 23.74
CA PRO A 103 19.75 18.80 23.88
C PRO A 103 18.65 17.92 24.50
N THR A 104 18.00 18.44 25.53
CA THR A 104 16.86 17.84 26.21
C THR A 104 15.75 17.45 25.20
N PRO A 105 15.30 16.18 25.12
CA PRO A 105 14.22 15.83 24.21
C PRO A 105 12.89 16.35 24.76
N GLN A 106 12.34 17.38 24.13
CA GLN A 106 10.95 17.77 24.33
C GLN A 106 10.04 16.69 23.71
N PRO A 107 8.97 16.24 24.40
CA PRO A 107 8.01 15.28 23.87
C PRO A 107 7.02 15.96 22.93
N HIS A 108 7.52 16.58 21.86
CA HIS A 108 6.70 16.88 20.70
C HIS A 108 6.87 15.68 19.77
N GLN A 109 5.82 14.88 19.62
CA GLN A 109 5.73 13.79 18.65
C GLN A 109 6.09 14.33 17.27
N GLN A 110 7.36 14.22 16.87
CA GLN A 110 7.81 14.57 15.52
C GLN A 110 7.20 13.55 14.59
N GLN A 111 6.02 13.86 14.05
CA GLN A 111 5.50 13.14 12.90
C GLN A 111 6.56 13.24 11.79
N PRO A 112 6.95 12.11 11.17
CA PRO A 112 7.91 12.13 10.09
C PRO A 112 7.42 13.08 8.98
N GLN A 113 8.27 14.04 8.59
CA GLN A 113 7.92 15.06 7.59
C GLN A 113 7.96 14.53 6.14
N GLY A 114 8.35 13.26 5.95
CA GLY A 114 8.43 12.64 4.64
C GLY A 114 8.71 11.14 4.72
N PRO A 115 8.70 10.46 3.56
CA PRO A 115 8.99 9.03 3.47
C PRO A 115 10.46 8.72 3.81
N ALA A 116 10.70 7.49 4.26
CA ALA A 116 12.04 6.99 4.55
C ALA A 116 12.88 6.92 3.26
N PRO A 117 14.12 7.46 3.24
CA PRO A 117 15.01 7.33 2.09
C PRO A 117 15.67 5.93 2.00
N THR A 118 15.47 5.09 3.01
CA THR A 118 16.01 3.72 3.10
C THR A 118 14.93 2.77 3.59
N LEU A 119 14.89 1.57 3.02
CA LEU A 119 14.06 0.50 3.53
C LEU A 119 14.74 -0.17 4.73
N PRO A 120 14.02 -0.42 5.84
CA PRO A 120 14.55 -1.21 6.94
C PRO A 120 14.65 -2.69 6.55
N PRO A 121 15.44 -3.50 7.28
CA PRO A 121 15.43 -4.95 7.18
C PRO A 121 14.02 -5.54 7.38
N TRP A 122 13.76 -6.71 6.78
CA TRP A 122 12.48 -7.41 6.92
C TRP A 122 12.12 -7.72 8.38
N ASP A 123 13.11 -8.04 9.22
CA ASP A 123 12.92 -8.39 10.63
C ASP A 123 12.42 -7.20 11.48
N ASP A 124 12.66 -5.97 11.03
CA ASP A 124 12.22 -4.74 11.69
C ASP A 124 10.79 -4.36 11.31
N LEU A 125 10.24 -4.95 10.25
CA LEU A 125 8.89 -4.66 9.80
C LEU A 125 7.84 -5.23 10.77
N ARG A 126 6.68 -4.57 10.82
CA ARG A 126 5.53 -5.02 11.61
C ARG A 126 4.38 -5.37 10.67
N PRO A 127 3.95 -6.64 10.58
CA PRO A 127 2.81 -7.01 9.74
C PRO A 127 1.56 -6.22 10.14
N VAL A 128 0.82 -5.73 9.14
CA VAL A 128 -0.47 -5.05 9.37
C VAL A 128 -1.52 -6.04 9.90
N ASP A 129 -1.50 -7.27 9.39
CA ASP A 129 -2.27 -8.40 9.93
C ASP A 129 -1.38 -9.22 10.88
N PRO A 130 -1.69 -9.28 12.19
CA PRO A 130 -0.95 -10.11 13.14
C PRO A 130 -0.96 -11.60 12.77
N ALA A 131 -1.99 -12.08 12.07
CA ALA A 131 -2.06 -13.45 11.58
C ALA A 131 -1.23 -13.67 10.30
N GLN A 132 -0.61 -12.62 9.77
CA GLN A 132 0.25 -12.63 8.59
C GLN A 132 -0.40 -13.28 7.35
N LYS A 133 -1.73 -13.16 7.21
CA LYS A 133 -2.44 -13.79 6.10
C LYS A 133 -2.12 -13.08 4.80
N TRP A 134 -2.07 -13.87 3.74
CA TRP A 134 -2.06 -13.36 2.37
C TRP A 134 -3.48 -13.06 1.92
N ILE A 135 -3.65 -11.91 1.27
CA ILE A 135 -4.90 -11.53 0.62
C ILE A 135 -4.76 -11.84 -0.87
N LEU A 136 -5.57 -12.74 -1.39
CA LEU A 136 -5.72 -12.94 -2.83
C LEU A 136 -6.73 -11.94 -3.38
N SER A 137 -6.28 -11.07 -4.28
CA SER A 137 -7.13 -10.25 -5.14
C SER A 137 -7.12 -10.82 -6.55
N VAL A 138 -8.30 -11.07 -7.12
CA VAL A 138 -8.45 -11.36 -8.55
C VAL A 138 -8.99 -10.11 -9.22
N ARG A 139 -8.29 -9.60 -10.24
CA ARG A 139 -8.54 -8.28 -10.84
C ARG A 139 -8.55 -8.35 -12.34
N LEU A 140 -9.35 -7.47 -12.95
CA LEU A 140 -9.37 -7.23 -14.39
C LEU A 140 -9.51 -5.72 -14.60
N SER A 141 -8.65 -5.14 -15.42
CA SER A 141 -8.65 -3.70 -15.71
C SER A 141 -9.40 -3.41 -17.01
N VAL A 142 -10.43 -2.58 -16.94
CA VAL A 142 -11.16 -2.08 -18.13
C VAL A 142 -10.72 -0.64 -18.39
N VAL A 143 -10.15 -0.38 -19.57
CA VAL A 143 -9.54 0.91 -19.91
C VAL A 143 -10.58 2.02 -20.09
N GLU A 144 -11.79 1.67 -20.55
CA GLU A 144 -12.85 2.62 -20.90
C GLU A 144 -14.10 2.30 -20.07
N ASP A 145 -14.48 3.22 -19.19
CA ASP A 145 -15.62 3.06 -18.27
C ASP A 145 -16.97 3.35 -18.93
N ASN A 146 -16.97 3.96 -20.12
CA ASN A 146 -18.16 4.27 -20.90
C ASN A 146 -18.67 3.10 -21.77
N GLN A 147 -18.09 1.91 -21.61
CA GLN A 147 -18.45 0.71 -22.38
C GLN A 147 -19.04 -0.36 -21.46
N PRO A 148 -20.38 -0.32 -21.22
CA PRO A 148 -21.05 -1.23 -20.31
C PRO A 148 -20.87 -2.70 -20.71
N ASP A 149 -20.80 -3.00 -22.01
CA ASP A 149 -20.59 -4.36 -22.52
C ASP A 149 -19.22 -4.92 -22.11
N LYS A 150 -18.16 -4.08 -22.12
CA LYS A 150 -16.83 -4.48 -21.64
C LYS A 150 -16.82 -4.70 -20.13
N MET A 151 -17.52 -3.86 -19.38
CA MET A 151 -17.65 -4.01 -17.92
C MET A 151 -18.41 -5.29 -17.54
N GLN A 152 -19.49 -5.60 -18.27
CA GLN A 152 -20.25 -6.84 -18.06
C GLN A 152 -19.37 -8.06 -18.38
N LYS A 153 -18.69 -8.06 -19.52
CA LYS A 153 -17.77 -9.15 -19.89
C LYS A 153 -16.68 -9.37 -18.84
N ALA A 154 -16.09 -8.29 -18.33
CA ALA A 154 -15.08 -8.37 -17.27
C ALA A 154 -15.65 -8.98 -15.98
N THR A 155 -16.88 -8.62 -15.63
CA THR A 155 -17.59 -9.17 -14.47
C THR A 155 -17.86 -10.66 -14.66
N ASP A 156 -18.34 -11.07 -15.84
CA ASP A 156 -18.62 -12.47 -16.16
C ASP A 156 -17.34 -13.32 -16.13
N GLU A 157 -16.22 -12.78 -16.63
CA GLU A 157 -14.90 -13.42 -16.59
C GLU A 157 -14.42 -13.62 -15.15
N LEU A 158 -14.52 -12.61 -14.30
CA LEU A 158 -14.18 -12.70 -12.88
C LEU A 158 -15.07 -13.72 -12.13
N MET A 159 -16.36 -13.78 -12.48
CA MET A 159 -17.28 -14.78 -11.91
C MET A 159 -16.95 -16.20 -12.36
N GLY A 160 -16.54 -16.39 -13.62
CA GLY A 160 -16.03 -17.67 -14.12
C GLY A 160 -14.78 -18.12 -13.36
N VAL A 161 -13.83 -17.20 -13.15
CA VAL A 161 -12.62 -17.48 -12.35
C VAL A 161 -12.97 -17.81 -10.89
N ARG A 162 -13.90 -17.06 -10.28
CA ARG A 162 -14.38 -17.35 -8.92
C ARG A 162 -14.94 -18.77 -8.81
N ALA A 163 -15.77 -19.19 -9.76
CA ALA A 163 -16.35 -20.54 -9.78
C ALA A 163 -15.27 -21.64 -9.94
N GLU A 164 -14.28 -21.42 -10.80
CA GLU A 164 -13.13 -22.33 -10.96
C GLU A 164 -12.34 -22.50 -9.66
N MET A 165 -12.19 -21.42 -8.90
CA MET A 165 -11.37 -21.37 -7.68
C MET A 165 -12.14 -21.65 -6.39
N GLU A 166 -13.46 -21.86 -6.44
CA GLU A 166 -14.34 -21.99 -5.26
C GLU A 166 -13.91 -23.13 -4.31
N ARG A 167 -13.25 -24.17 -4.83
CA ARG A 167 -12.74 -25.28 -4.02
C ARG A 167 -11.41 -24.98 -3.32
N LEU A 168 -10.71 -23.93 -3.75
CA LEU A 168 -9.39 -23.55 -3.24
C LEU A 168 -9.45 -22.31 -2.35
N PHE A 169 -10.37 -21.39 -2.63
CA PHE A 169 -10.48 -20.11 -1.93
C PHE A 169 -11.95 -19.74 -1.64
N ASP A 170 -12.18 -19.23 -0.43
CA ASP A 170 -13.46 -18.60 -0.04
C ASP A 170 -13.43 -17.11 -0.40
N PHE A 171 -14.06 -16.76 -1.53
CA PHE A 171 -14.17 -15.37 -1.98
C PHE A 171 -15.29 -14.65 -1.24
N ARG A 172 -14.90 -13.79 -0.30
CA ARG A 172 -15.81 -12.96 0.50
C ARG A 172 -16.01 -11.58 -0.09
N VAL A 173 -17.24 -11.10 0.03
CA VAL A 173 -17.57 -9.70 -0.22
C VAL A 173 -17.01 -8.86 0.92
N VAL A 174 -16.14 -7.90 0.59
CA VAL A 174 -15.56 -6.97 1.55
C VAL A 174 -16.36 -5.66 1.51
N ASP A 175 -16.65 -5.09 2.68
CA ASP A 175 -17.28 -3.76 2.75
C ASP A 175 -16.43 -2.74 1.99
N ARG A 176 -17.05 -2.03 1.04
CA ARG A 176 -16.36 -1.05 0.21
C ARG A 176 -15.65 0.06 1.00
N ARG A 177 -16.09 0.34 2.23
CA ARG A 177 -15.47 1.29 3.17
C ARG A 177 -14.04 0.91 3.54
N VAL A 178 -13.69 -0.37 3.46
CA VAL A 178 -12.31 -0.85 3.67
C VAL A 178 -11.37 -0.33 2.57
N PHE A 179 -11.90 -0.01 1.38
CA PHE A 179 -11.12 0.55 0.28
C PHE A 179 -11.14 2.08 0.22
N ASP A 180 -11.77 2.76 1.19
CA ASP A 180 -11.82 4.22 1.21
C ASP A 180 -10.51 4.81 1.72
N THR A 181 -9.69 5.33 0.80
CA THR A 181 -8.41 5.97 1.13
C THR A 181 -8.57 7.35 1.76
N ARG A 182 -9.80 7.89 1.89
CA ARG A 182 -10.08 9.14 2.61
C ARG A 182 -10.19 8.93 4.12
N MET A 183 -10.44 7.69 4.54
CA MET A 183 -10.41 7.31 5.95
C MET A 183 -8.95 7.23 6.40
N ALA A 184 -8.60 7.86 7.52
CA ALA A 184 -7.26 7.75 8.08
C ALA A 184 -6.93 6.28 8.36
N ALA A 185 -5.73 5.84 7.98
CA ALA A 185 -5.18 4.58 8.49
C ALA A 185 -5.19 4.68 10.03
N LEU A 186 -5.95 3.81 10.69
CA LEU A 186 -6.02 3.81 12.14
C LEU A 186 -4.60 3.58 12.69
N PRO A 187 -4.18 4.33 13.72
CA PRO A 187 -2.88 4.12 14.33
C PRO A 187 -2.73 2.68 14.85
N VAL A 188 -1.52 2.16 14.72
CA VAL A 188 -1.12 0.82 15.20
C VAL A 188 -1.41 0.75 16.70
N GLY A 189 -2.35 -0.13 17.11
CA GLY A 189 -2.63 -0.35 18.53
C GLY A 189 -4.05 -0.78 18.89
N HIS A 190 -5.02 -0.66 17.99
CA HIS A 190 -6.34 -1.25 18.20
C HIS A 190 -6.51 -2.43 17.26
N GLY A 191 -6.47 -3.64 17.84
CA GLY A 191 -6.60 -4.90 17.12
C GLY A 191 -7.75 -4.85 16.12
N ILE A 192 -7.40 -4.82 14.85
CA ILE A 192 -8.39 -4.98 13.78
C ILE A 192 -8.74 -6.46 13.75
N ARG A 193 -9.95 -6.76 14.19
CA ARG A 193 -10.65 -7.99 13.84
C ARG A 193 -11.09 -7.84 12.39
N VAL A 194 -10.31 -8.41 11.47
CA VAL A 194 -10.80 -8.68 10.11
C VAL A 194 -11.91 -9.74 10.26
N PRO A 195 -13.12 -9.52 9.73
CA PRO A 195 -14.16 -10.56 9.68
C PRO A 195 -13.76 -11.75 8.79
#